data_AF-A0A3N7IW31-F1
#
_entry.id   AF-A0A3N7IW31-F1
#
_cell.length_a   1.000
_cell.length_b   1.000
_cell.length_c   1.000
_cell.angle_alpha   90.00
_cell.angle_beta   90.00
_cell.angle_gamma   90.00
#
_symmetry.space_group_name_H-M   'P 1'
#
loop_
_entity.id
_entity.type
_entity.pdbx_description
1 polymer ?
#
loop_
_entity_poly.entity_id
_entity_poly.type
_entity_poly.pdbx_seq_one_letter_code
_entity_poly.pdbx_strand_id
1 'polypeptide(L)'
;MEGKPVYIVEDSIMTIKDDIKDGLSKDEFFAELRDKGVEHLGQVRAAILETNGSMSVFFYPEEEVKYGLPILPHAYRKHINSITHDGLYACIYCGTLKQLSPGRHRCSRCTHREWVQAINTKRVS
;
A
#
# COMPACT_ATOMS: atom_id res chain seq x y z
N MET A 1 19.11 -11.00 20.06
CA MET A 1 18.74 -9.58 19.90
C MET A 1 17.25 -9.56 19.74
N GLU A 2 16.53 -9.06 20.74
CA GLU A 2 15.06 -8.93 20.68
C GLU A 2 14.71 -7.81 19.70
N GLY A 3 13.90 -8.11 18.69
CA GLY A 3 13.38 -7.12 17.75
C GLY A 3 12.43 -6.15 18.44
N LYS A 4 12.20 -4.98 17.85
CA LYS A 4 11.10 -4.08 18.25
C LYS A 4 10.00 -4.18 17.20
N PRO A 5 8.71 -3.99 17.56
CA PRO A 5 7.66 -3.89 16.57
C PRO A 5 7.96 -2.80 15.54
N VAL A 6 7.68 -3.06 14.27
CA VAL A 6 7.99 -2.16 13.16
C VAL A 6 6.73 -1.79 12.40
N TYR A 7 6.49 -0.50 12.22
CA TYR A 7 5.44 -0.03 11.32
C TYR A 7 5.80 -0.33 9.87
N ILE A 8 4.90 -1.04 9.19
CA ILE A 8 5.00 -1.38 7.76
C ILE A 8 4.04 -0.52 6.93
N VAL A 9 2.91 -0.10 7.51
CA VAL A 9 2.03 0.94 6.95
C VAL A 9 1.78 2.00 7.99
N GLU A 10 1.87 3.24 7.56
CA GLU A 10 1.47 4.43 8.31
C GLU A 10 0.74 5.36 7.34
N ASP A 11 -0.41 5.90 7.73
CA ASP A 11 -1.20 6.83 6.91
C ASP A 11 -1.44 6.35 5.47
N SER A 12 -1.90 5.10 5.33
CA SER A 12 -2.22 4.45 4.05
C SER A 12 -1.04 4.25 3.09
N ILE A 13 0.20 4.50 3.52
CA ILE A 13 1.40 4.31 2.70
C ILE A 13 2.35 3.33 3.37
N MET A 14 3.04 2.52 2.57
CA MET A 14 4.04 1.60 3.10
C MET A 14 5.23 2.39 3.64
N THR A 15 5.82 2.00 4.76
CA THR A 15 7.05 2.61 5.24
C THR A 15 8.19 2.22 4.29
N ILE A 16 8.96 3.21 3.82
CA ILE A 16 10.16 2.94 3.01
C ILE A 16 11.27 2.72 4.00
N LYS A 17 11.45 1.48 4.44
CA LYS A 17 12.64 1.09 5.17
C LYS A 17 13.43 0.10 4.33
N ASP A 18 14.73 0.35 4.22
CA ASP A 18 15.72 -0.65 3.80
C ASP A 18 15.76 -1.84 4.77
N ASP A 19 15.07 -1.73 5.92
CA ASP A 19 14.93 -2.70 7.00
C ASP A 19 13.76 -3.68 6.83
N ILE A 20 13.26 -3.92 5.62
CA ILE A 20 12.76 -5.28 5.30
C ILE A 20 13.98 -6.22 5.24
N LYS A 21 14.77 -6.24 6.31
CA LYS A 21 15.90 -7.11 6.58
C LYS A 21 15.45 -8.36 7.33
N ASP A 22 14.24 -8.34 7.90
CA ASP A 22 13.71 -9.42 8.75
C ASP A 22 12.44 -10.08 8.16
N GLY A 23 12.50 -10.50 6.89
CA GLY A 23 11.83 -11.73 6.46
C GLY A 23 10.52 -11.64 5.66
N LEU A 24 9.75 -10.54 5.70
CA LEU A 24 8.46 -10.48 5.00
C LEU A 24 8.55 -9.71 3.67
N SER A 25 8.44 -10.42 2.56
CA SER A 25 8.30 -9.82 1.23
C SER A 25 7.01 -9.02 1.10
N LYS A 26 6.95 -8.09 0.15
CA LYS A 26 5.74 -7.30 -0.15
C LYS A 26 4.53 -8.19 -0.45
N ASP A 27 4.75 -9.33 -1.09
CA ASP A 27 3.67 -10.25 -1.46
C ASP A 27 3.08 -10.97 -0.25
N GLU A 28 3.92 -11.36 0.71
CA GLU A 28 3.47 -11.94 1.99
C GLU A 28 2.76 -10.88 2.84
N PHE A 29 3.29 -9.66 2.90
CA PHE A 29 2.63 -8.54 3.56
C PHE A 29 1.23 -8.26 2.98
N PHE A 30 1.10 -8.21 1.65
CA PHE A 30 -0.21 -8.05 1.02
C PHE A 30 -1.12 -9.27 1.23
N ALA A 31 -0.57 -10.48 1.37
CA ALA A 31 -1.36 -11.67 1.69
C ALA A 31 -1.99 -11.56 3.07
N GLU A 32 -1.21 -11.16 4.08
CA GLU A 32 -1.69 -10.94 5.44
C GLU A 32 -2.76 -9.83 5.50
N LEU A 33 -2.61 -8.73 4.75
CA LEU A 33 -3.65 -7.71 4.67
C LEU A 33 -4.93 -8.22 4.01
N ARG A 34 -4.82 -9.01 2.94
CA ARG A 34 -5.98 -9.61 2.27
C ARG A 34 -6.71 -10.60 3.18
N ASP A 35 -5.99 -11.36 4.02
CA ASP A 35 -6.59 -12.22 5.05
C ASP A 35 -7.47 -11.43 6.02
N LYS A 36 -7.14 -10.16 6.29
CA LYS A 36 -7.96 -9.23 7.08
C LYS A 36 -9.04 -8.48 6.28
N GLY A 37 -9.30 -8.89 5.03
CA GLY A 37 -10.32 -8.29 4.18
C GLY A 37 -9.93 -6.92 3.59
N VAL A 38 -8.65 -6.58 3.53
CA VAL A 38 -8.19 -5.33 2.93
C VAL A 38 -8.12 -5.44 1.41
N GLU A 39 -8.70 -4.47 0.71
CA GLU A 39 -8.62 -4.36 -0.74
C GLU A 39 -7.59 -3.32 -1.21
N HIS A 40 -7.36 -2.28 -0.42
CA HIS A 40 -6.37 -1.24 -0.69
C HIS A 40 -5.84 -0.57 0.58
N LEU A 41 -4.64 -0.01 0.52
CA LEU A 41 -3.97 0.60 1.69
C LEU A 41 -4.71 1.83 2.25
N GLY A 42 -5.64 2.42 1.49
CA GLY A 42 -6.49 3.53 1.94
C GLY A 42 -7.48 3.16 3.05
N GLN A 43 -7.67 1.86 3.31
CA GLN A 43 -8.46 1.33 4.43
C GLN A 43 -7.61 1.16 5.71
N VAL A 44 -6.29 1.21 5.60
CA VAL A 44 -5.35 0.88 6.68
C VAL A 44 -4.73 2.16 7.23
N ARG A 45 -4.97 2.41 8.53
CA ARG A 45 -4.36 3.52 9.26
C ARG A 45 -2.95 3.17 9.71
N ALA A 46 -2.77 1.95 10.24
CA ALA A 46 -1.46 1.42 10.59
C ALA A 46 -1.42 -0.10 10.43
N ALA A 47 -0.27 -0.62 10.01
CA ALA A 47 0.04 -2.04 10.10
C ALA A 47 1.42 -2.20 10.75
N ILE A 48 1.51 -3.06 11.76
CA ILE A 48 2.71 -3.25 12.58
C ILE A 48 3.11 -4.71 12.50
N LEU A 49 4.37 -4.96 12.11
CA LEU A 49 5.01 -6.26 12.21
C LEU A 49 5.53 -6.44 13.64
N GLU A 50 4.95 -7.39 14.36
CA GLU A 50 5.31 -7.73 15.73
C GLU A 50 6.57 -8.61 15.78
N THR A 51 7.20 -8.67 16.94
CA THR A 51 8.45 -9.42 17.15
C THR A 51 8.32 -10.94 16.99
N ASN A 52 7.09 -11.46 17.09
CA ASN A 52 6.74 -12.86 16.86
C ASN A 52 6.37 -13.16 15.39
N GLY A 53 6.51 -12.18 14.48
CA GLY A 53 6.16 -12.31 13.07
C GLY A 53 4.68 -12.09 12.74
N SER A 54 3.82 -11.90 13.74
CA SER A 54 2.40 -11.57 13.49
C SER A 54 2.21 -10.12 13.07
N MET A 55 1.08 -9.83 12.43
CA MET A 55 0.73 -8.48 12.00
C MET A 55 -0.50 -7.94 12.73
N SER A 56 -0.31 -6.80 13.40
CA SER A 56 -1.39 -5.99 13.96
C SER A 56 -1.86 -4.99 12.89
N VAL A 57 -3.17 -4.93 12.61
CA VAL A 57 -3.74 -4.02 11.60
C VAL A 57 -4.81 -3.13 12.23
N PHE A 58 -4.65 -1.83 12.05
CA PHE A 58 -5.58 -0.80 12.49
C PHE A 58 -6.20 -0.12 11.27
N PHE A 59 -7.51 -0.10 11.21
CA PHE A 59 -8.27 0.40 10.07
C PHE A 59 -8.76 1.83 10.31
N TYR A 60 -9.00 2.55 9.23
CA TYR A 60 -9.82 3.76 9.30
C TYR A 60 -11.29 3.37 9.49
N PRO A 61 -12.08 4.19 10.21
CA PRO A 61 -13.54 4.18 10.11
C PRO A 61 -14.02 4.32 8.66
N GLU A 62 -15.22 3.85 8.34
CA GLU A 62 -15.74 3.81 6.98
C GLU A 62 -15.79 5.20 6.32
N GLU A 63 -16.14 6.21 7.11
CA GLU A 63 -16.21 7.63 6.74
C GLU A 63 -14.84 8.28 6.52
N GLU A 64 -13.77 7.67 7.03
CA GLU A 64 -12.39 8.14 6.90
C GLU A 64 -11.58 7.36 5.86
N VAL A 65 -12.16 6.35 5.21
CA VAL A 65 -11.48 5.57 4.16
C VAL A 65 -11.02 6.50 3.03
N LYS A 66 -9.72 6.38 2.72
CA LYS A 66 -9.05 7.22 1.71
C LYS A 66 -8.87 6.43 0.41
N TYR A 67 -8.50 7.13 -0.66
CA TYR A 67 -7.90 6.46 -1.80
C TYR A 67 -6.61 5.76 -1.37
N GLY A 68 -6.27 4.64 -2.01
CA GLY A 68 -5.01 3.95 -1.73
C GLY A 68 -4.61 2.97 -2.81
N LEU A 69 -3.43 2.36 -2.60
CA LEU A 69 -2.88 1.32 -3.46
C LEU A 69 -3.75 0.06 -3.40
N PRO A 70 -4.36 -0.39 -4.51
CA PRO A 70 -5.05 -1.68 -4.58
C PRO A 70 -4.06 -2.83 -4.33
N ILE A 71 -4.41 -3.77 -3.46
CA ILE A 71 -3.56 -4.92 -3.11
C ILE A 71 -4.13 -6.27 -3.58
N LEU A 72 -5.36 -6.27 -4.13
CA LEU A 72 -5.91 -7.46 -4.76
C LEU A 72 -5.09 -7.82 -6.01
N PRO A 73 -4.72 -9.10 -6.24
CA PRO A 73 -3.78 -9.47 -7.30
C PRO A 73 -4.18 -8.98 -8.70
N HIS A 74 -5.47 -9.06 -9.05
CA HIS A 74 -5.95 -8.60 -10.36
C HIS A 74 -5.91 -7.09 -10.51
N ALA A 75 -6.19 -6.32 -9.45
CA ALA A 75 -6.13 -4.87 -9.50
C ALA A 75 -4.67 -4.39 -9.50
N TYR A 76 -3.83 -4.95 -8.62
CA TYR A 76 -2.41 -4.62 -8.51
C TYR A 76 -1.62 -4.89 -9.81
N ARG A 77 -1.96 -5.98 -10.55
CA ARG A 77 -1.34 -6.30 -11.85
C ARG A 77 -1.69 -5.33 -12.99
N LYS A 78 -2.65 -4.42 -12.82
CA LYS A 78 -2.99 -3.39 -13.81
C LYS A 78 -2.03 -2.19 -13.77
N HIS A 79 -0.91 -2.31 -13.06
CA HIS A 79 0.06 -1.24 -13.00
C HIS A 79 0.70 -0.99 -14.38
N ILE A 80 1.06 0.25 -14.61
CA ILE A 80 1.57 0.77 -15.86
C ILE A 80 2.77 1.67 -15.58
N ASN A 81 3.69 1.75 -16.55
CA ASN A 81 4.86 2.64 -16.49
C ASN A 81 4.67 3.94 -17.29
N SER A 82 3.54 4.07 -17.98
CA SER A 82 3.12 5.24 -18.75
C SER A 82 1.61 5.43 -18.59
N ILE A 83 1.21 6.55 -18.02
CA ILE A 83 -0.18 6.92 -17.78
C ILE A 83 -0.88 7.20 -19.12
N THR A 84 -2.11 6.72 -19.27
CA THR A 84 -2.91 6.86 -20.50
C THR A 84 -4.00 7.91 -20.39
N HIS A 85 -4.48 8.21 -19.18
CA HIS A 85 -5.56 9.17 -18.91
C HIS A 85 -5.29 9.90 -17.60
N ASP A 86 -5.83 11.09 -17.43
CA ASP A 86 -5.75 11.82 -16.17
C ASP A 86 -6.42 11.05 -15.03
N GLY A 87 -5.78 11.03 -13.85
CA GLY A 87 -6.35 10.33 -12.71
C GLY A 87 -5.48 10.36 -11.46
N LEU A 88 -6.05 9.85 -10.36
CA LEU A 88 -5.33 9.62 -9.11
C LEU A 88 -4.70 8.23 -9.13
N TYR A 89 -3.38 8.18 -9.05
CA TYR A 89 -2.61 6.95 -9.12
C TYR A 89 -1.83 6.71 -7.84
N ALA A 90 -1.71 5.44 -7.45
CA ALA A 90 -0.87 4.98 -6.37
C ALA A 90 0.43 4.39 -6.93
N CYS A 91 1.56 4.75 -6.35
CA CYS A 91 2.83 4.09 -6.64
C CYS A 91 2.81 2.66 -6.08
N ILE A 92 3.10 1.67 -6.91
CA ILE A 92 3.02 0.25 -6.50
C ILE A 92 4.09 -0.19 -5.48
N TYR A 93 5.10 0.66 -5.26
CA TYR A 93 6.23 0.37 -4.38
C TYR A 93 6.10 0.97 -3.00
N CYS A 94 5.39 2.09 -2.84
CA CYS A 94 5.30 2.79 -1.56
C CYS A 94 3.88 3.26 -1.22
N GLY A 95 2.91 3.10 -2.11
CA GLY A 95 1.53 3.54 -1.92
C GLY A 95 1.28 5.04 -2.08
N THR A 96 2.32 5.84 -2.32
CA THR A 96 2.18 7.31 -2.51
C THR A 96 1.20 7.62 -3.63
N LEU A 97 0.22 8.47 -3.33
CA LEU A 97 -0.77 8.94 -4.28
C LEU A 97 -0.27 10.16 -5.04
N LYS A 98 -0.64 10.25 -6.32
CA LYS A 98 -0.38 11.44 -7.14
C LYS A 98 -1.43 11.60 -8.23
N GLN A 99 -1.89 12.83 -8.44
CA GLN A 99 -2.64 13.19 -9.62
C GLN A 99 -1.67 13.22 -10.82
N LEU A 100 -1.92 12.38 -11.82
CA LEU A 100 -1.06 12.25 -12.99
C LEU A 100 -1.87 12.46 -14.26
N SER A 101 -1.25 13.13 -15.23
CA SER A 101 -1.70 13.25 -16.61
C SER A 101 -1.00 12.22 -17.50
N PRO A 102 -1.44 12.01 -18.76
CA PRO A 102 -0.79 11.09 -19.68
C PRO A 102 0.72 11.29 -19.79
N GLY A 103 1.48 10.18 -19.78
CA GLY A 103 2.94 10.19 -19.88
C GLY A 103 3.66 9.42 -18.77
N ARG A 104 4.99 9.52 -18.74
CA ARG A 104 5.85 8.80 -17.79
C ARG A 104 6.17 9.68 -16.59
N HIS A 105 5.94 9.14 -15.39
CA HIS A 105 6.14 9.87 -14.13
C HIS A 105 7.04 9.11 -13.18
N ARG A 106 7.76 9.84 -12.32
CA ARG A 106 8.53 9.29 -11.20
C ARG A 106 7.79 9.59 -9.89
N CYS A 107 7.74 8.60 -9.01
CA CYS A 107 7.23 8.79 -7.65
C CYS A 107 8.14 9.76 -6.91
N SER A 108 7.56 10.79 -6.29
CA SER A 108 8.31 11.79 -5.50
C SER A 108 8.92 11.20 -4.23
N ARG A 109 8.44 10.03 -3.78
CA ARG A 109 8.86 9.40 -2.53
C ARG A 109 9.92 8.30 -2.72
N CYS A 110 9.68 7.36 -3.64
CA CYS A 110 10.59 6.22 -3.85
C CYS A 110 11.24 6.19 -5.23
N THR A 111 11.03 7.21 -6.08
CA THR A 111 11.63 7.37 -7.43
C THR A 111 11.24 6.34 -8.51
N HIS A 112 10.53 5.28 -8.15
CA HIS A 112 10.01 4.28 -9.09
C HIS A 112 8.97 4.88 -10.05
N ARG A 113 8.70 4.17 -11.15
CA ARG A 113 7.94 4.69 -12.31
C ARG A 113 6.64 3.94 -12.59
N GLU A 114 6.31 2.99 -11.73
CA GLU A 114 5.13 2.14 -11.92
C GLU A 114 4.00 2.58 -10.99
N TRP A 115 2.83 2.66 -11.59
CA TRP A 115 1.65 3.29 -11.03
C TRP A 115 0.44 2.44 -11.34
N VAL A 116 -0.52 2.41 -10.43
CA VAL A 116 -1.83 1.80 -10.64
C VAL A 116 -2.90 2.79 -10.22
N GLN A 117 -4.08 2.75 -10.85
CA GLN A 117 -5.17 3.63 -10.46
C GLN A 117 -5.55 3.38 -9.00
N ALA A 118 -5.60 4.44 -8.20
CA ALA A 118 -5.97 4.35 -6.80
C ALA A 118 -7.48 4.08 -6.67
N ILE A 119 -7.87 3.32 -5.66
CA ILE A 119 -9.28 3.02 -5.34
C ILE A 119 -9.59 3.40 -3.90
N ASN A 120 -10.86 3.58 -3.58
CA ASN A 120 -11.39 3.96 -2.26
C ASN A 120 -12.59 3.09 -1.84
N THR A 121 -12.62 1.82 -2.24
CA THR A 121 -13.71 0.90 -1.85
C THR A 121 -13.81 0.80 -0.33
N LYS A 122 -15.02 0.75 0.19
CA LYS A 122 -15.22 0.56 1.64
C LYS A 122 -15.01 -0.91 1.98
N ARG A 123 -14.44 -1.18 3.14
CA ARG A 123 -14.34 -2.56 3.64
C ARG A 123 -15.73 -3.04 4.06
N VAL A 124 -16.09 -4.27 3.68
CA VAL A 124 -17.30 -4.92 4.18
C VAL A 124 -17.02 -5.41 5.61
N SER A 125 -17.78 -4.90 6.58
CA SER A 125 -17.71 -5.26 8.00
C SER A 125 -18.87 -6.16 8.42
#